data_AF-T1EW99-F1
#
_entry.id   AF-T1EW99-F1
#
_cell.length_a   1.000
_cell.length_b   1.000
_cell.length_c   1.000
_cell.angle_alpha   90.00
_cell.angle_beta   90.00
_cell.angle_gamma   90.00
#
_symmetry.space_group_name_H-M   'P 1'
#
loop_
_entity.id
_entity.type
_entity.pdbx_description
1 polymer ?
#
loop_
_entity_poly.entity_id
_entity_poly.type
_entity_poly.pdbx_seq_one_letter_code
_entity_poly.pdbx_strand_id
1 'polypeptide(L)'
;MGKQVLTVFSAYAPQIGEYENAKNDFWNTLSDAVRKTSSPEIPLICGDLNGHVGDKTNGFHGVHGSFGYGSQNKDDIRILEFTESHEFFLLNTYFKKRAEHLITYKSGMSCTQIDKLSSGNNIDDYSGIQKFRFWI
;
A
#
# COMPACT_ATOMS: atom_id res chain seq x y z
N MET A 1 5.85 -23.05 18.43
CA MET A 1 5.40 -21.87 17.64
C MET A 1 6.52 -21.51 16.68
N GLY A 2 6.23 -21.46 15.37
CA GLY A 2 7.23 -21.11 14.35
C GLY A 2 7.61 -19.63 14.43
N LYS A 3 8.87 -19.32 14.18
CA LYS A 3 9.34 -17.93 14.05
C LYS A 3 8.98 -17.44 12.65
N GLN A 4 8.11 -16.44 12.58
CA GLN A 4 7.78 -15.75 11.32
C GLN A 4 8.71 -14.55 11.18
N VAL A 5 9.31 -14.38 10.01
CA VAL A 5 10.23 -13.27 9.72
C VAL A 5 9.53 -12.34 8.73
N LEU A 6 9.49 -11.05 9.07
CA LEU A 6 8.90 -10.01 8.22
C LEU A 6 10.03 -9.17 7.62
N THR A 7 9.94 -8.90 6.33
CA THR A 7 10.83 -7.97 5.63
C THR A 7 10.03 -6.71 5.31
N VAL A 8 10.38 -5.62 5.98
CA VAL A 8 9.62 -4.37 5.91
C VAL A 8 10.28 -3.40 4.93
N PHE A 9 9.56 -3.03 3.88
CA PHE A 9 9.94 -1.98 2.94
C PHE A 9 9.25 -0.68 3.33
N SER A 10 10.03 0.36 3.61
CA SER A 10 9.53 1.72 3.75
C SER A 10 9.70 2.45 2.42
N ALA A 11 8.61 2.90 1.82
CA ALA A 11 8.64 3.52 0.49
C ALA A 11 8.01 4.93 0.49
N TYR A 12 8.52 5.80 -0.40
CA TYR A 12 7.91 7.09 -0.69
C TYR A 12 7.85 7.24 -2.20
N ALA A 13 6.66 7.15 -2.78
CA ALA A 13 6.51 7.21 -4.23
C ALA A 13 6.67 8.66 -4.73
N PRO A 14 7.07 8.86 -5.98
CA PRO A 14 7.09 10.19 -6.60
C PRO A 14 5.70 10.85 -6.59
N GLN A 15 5.64 12.18 -6.52
CA GLN A 15 4.37 12.93 -6.54
C GLN A 15 3.66 12.84 -7.90
N ILE A 16 2.36 13.14 -7.94
CA ILE A 16 1.54 13.10 -9.17
C ILE A 16 2.17 13.91 -10.33
N GLY A 17 2.82 15.04 -10.02
CA GLY A 17 3.46 15.91 -11.00
C GLY A 17 4.86 15.48 -11.47
N GLU A 18 5.40 14.39 -10.94
CA GLU A 18 6.73 13.89 -11.31
C GLU A 18 6.74 13.22 -12.69
N TYR A 19 7.94 13.15 -13.28
CA TYR A 19 8.15 12.55 -14.59
C TYR A 19 7.83 11.05 -14.58
N GLU A 20 7.22 10.58 -15.68
CA GLU A 20 6.81 9.18 -15.84
C GLU A 20 7.97 8.18 -15.74
N ASN A 21 9.18 8.57 -16.16
CA ASN A 21 10.38 7.74 -15.98
C ASN A 21 10.72 7.56 -14.49
N ALA A 22 10.67 8.62 -13.68
CA ALA A 22 10.93 8.55 -12.25
C ALA A 22 9.90 7.65 -11.54
N LYS A 23 8.63 7.73 -11.95
CA LYS A 23 7.56 6.83 -11.45
C LYS A 23 7.84 5.38 -11.82
N ASN A 24 8.16 5.10 -13.08
CA ASN A 24 8.46 3.74 -13.54
C ASN A 24 9.70 3.17 -12.84
N ASP A 25 10.75 3.97 -12.67
CA ASP A 25 11.98 3.56 -11.98
C ASP A 25 11.71 3.20 -10.52
N PHE A 26 10.87 4.00 -9.83
CA PHE A 26 10.42 3.69 -8.47
C PHE A 26 9.71 2.34 -8.39
N TRP A 27 8.68 2.12 -9.22
CA TRP A 27 7.88 0.89 -9.19
C TRP A 27 8.70 -0.34 -9.58
N ASN A 28 9.59 -0.23 -10.57
CA ASN A 28 10.50 -1.30 -10.96
C ASN A 28 11.48 -1.64 -9.82
N THR A 29 12.07 -0.64 -9.19
CA THR A 29 13.01 -0.83 -8.07
C THR A 29 12.32 -1.51 -6.88
N LEU A 30 11.10 -1.07 -6.54
CA LEU A 30 10.30 -1.68 -5.47
C LEU A 30 9.93 -3.13 -5.81
N SER A 31 9.52 -3.39 -7.06
CA SER A 31 9.19 -4.74 -7.55
C SER A 31 10.39 -5.68 -7.44
N ASP A 32 11.57 -5.23 -7.87
CA ASP A 32 12.80 -6.01 -7.77
C ASP A 32 13.20 -6.28 -6.31
N ALA A 33 13.01 -5.31 -5.42
CA ALA A 33 13.30 -5.46 -4.00
C ALA A 33 12.38 -6.50 -3.35
N VAL A 34 11.06 -6.44 -3.66
CA VAL A 34 10.08 -7.42 -3.18
C VAL A 34 10.42 -8.82 -3.68
N ARG A 35 10.72 -8.99 -4.97
CA ARG A 35 11.08 -10.29 -5.57
C ARG A 35 12.35 -10.90 -4.98
N LYS A 36 13.25 -10.08 -4.44
CA LYS A 36 14.49 -10.53 -3.78
C LYS A 36 14.29 -10.92 -2.31
N THR A 37 13.08 -10.78 -1.77
CA THR A 37 12.77 -11.20 -0.39
C THR A 37 12.95 -12.72 -0.29
N SER A 38 13.75 -13.18 0.66
CA SER A 38 14.06 -14.60 0.82
C SER A 38 12.87 -15.35 1.40
N SER A 39 12.47 -16.49 0.83
CA SER A 39 11.55 -17.40 1.53
C SER A 39 12.24 -17.99 2.78
N PRO A 40 11.59 -18.05 3.96
CA PRO A 40 10.15 -17.86 4.24
C PRO A 40 9.77 -16.46 4.77
N GLU A 41 10.57 -15.43 4.52
CA GLU A 41 10.27 -14.06 4.94
C GLU A 41 9.03 -13.53 4.20
N ILE A 42 8.24 -12.72 4.90
CA ILE A 42 7.01 -12.14 4.36
C ILE A 42 7.25 -10.64 4.11
N PRO A 43 7.16 -10.18 2.85
CA PRO A 43 7.28 -8.76 2.53
C PRO A 43 6.06 -7.96 3.05
N LEU A 44 6.36 -6.85 3.72
CA LEU A 44 5.41 -5.83 4.12
C LEU A 44 5.89 -4.48 3.58
N ILE A 45 5.10 -3.86 2.70
CA ILE A 45 5.38 -2.49 2.25
C ILE A 45 4.54 -1.54 3.08
N CYS A 46 5.18 -0.48 3.57
CA CYS A 46 4.53 0.63 4.23
C CYS A 46 5.12 1.93 3.71
N GLY A 47 4.30 2.97 3.57
CA GLY A 47 4.83 4.25 3.11
C GLY A 47 3.78 5.16 2.50
N ASP A 48 4.20 6.34 2.04
CA ASP A 48 3.32 7.20 1.25
C ASP A 48 3.54 6.86 -0.22
N LEU A 49 2.59 6.12 -0.82
CA LEU A 49 2.66 5.78 -2.25
C LEU A 49 2.05 6.87 -3.12
N ASN A 50 1.69 8.04 -2.54
CA ASN A 50 1.16 9.22 -3.22
C ASN A 50 -0.02 8.93 -4.17
N GLY A 51 -0.80 7.89 -3.87
CA GLY A 51 -2.02 7.53 -4.60
C GLY A 51 -3.25 7.43 -3.70
N HIS A 52 -4.42 7.67 -4.28
CA HIS A 52 -5.74 7.61 -3.66
C HIS A 52 -6.62 6.56 -4.34
N VAL A 53 -6.48 5.30 -3.94
CA VAL A 53 -7.13 4.16 -4.60
C VAL A 53 -8.67 4.26 -4.66
N GLY A 54 -9.29 5.08 -3.79
CA GLY A 54 -10.72 5.38 -3.84
C GLY A 54 -11.62 4.24 -3.40
N ASP A 55 -12.93 4.45 -3.38
CA ASP A 55 -13.89 3.46 -2.86
C ASP A 55 -14.29 2.38 -3.89
N LYS A 56 -14.01 2.62 -5.18
CA LYS A 56 -14.39 1.71 -6.28
C LYS A 56 -13.29 0.68 -6.56
N THR A 57 -13.67 -0.59 -6.54
CA THR A 57 -12.78 -1.72 -6.84
C THR A 57 -12.39 -1.84 -8.32
N ASN A 58 -13.20 -1.31 -9.25
CA ASN A 58 -12.93 -1.26 -10.71
C ASN A 58 -12.29 -2.52 -11.34
N GLY A 59 -12.67 -3.73 -10.89
CA GLY A 59 -12.15 -5.01 -11.39
C GLY A 59 -11.15 -5.71 -10.47
N PHE A 60 -10.56 -5.02 -9.48
CA PHE A 60 -9.55 -5.55 -8.55
C PHE A 60 -10.17 -6.16 -7.27
N HIS A 61 -11.20 -7.00 -7.42
CA HIS A 61 -11.98 -7.53 -6.28
C HIS A 61 -11.17 -8.40 -5.29
N GLY A 62 -10.06 -9.01 -5.71
CA GLY A 62 -9.18 -9.80 -4.84
C GLY A 62 -8.11 -9.00 -4.10
N VAL A 63 -7.95 -7.71 -4.44
CA VAL A 63 -6.85 -6.85 -3.97
C VAL A 63 -7.37 -5.64 -3.20
N HIS A 64 -8.58 -5.20 -3.49
CA HIS A 64 -9.20 -4.00 -2.93
C HIS A 64 -10.42 -4.35 -2.06
N GLY A 65 -10.36 -3.98 -0.77
CA GLY A 65 -11.41 -4.29 0.22
C GLY A 65 -12.65 -3.39 0.20
N SER A 66 -12.81 -2.53 -0.81
CA SER A 66 -13.96 -1.64 -1.03
C SER A 66 -14.13 -0.46 -0.05
N PHE A 67 -13.16 -0.20 0.83
CA PHE A 67 -13.18 0.93 1.78
C PHE A 67 -12.09 2.00 1.52
N GLY A 68 -11.58 2.15 0.29
CA GLY A 68 -10.58 3.16 -0.01
C GLY A 68 -11.13 4.60 0.01
N TYR A 69 -10.22 5.57 0.09
CA TYR A 69 -10.51 7.00 0.22
C TYR A 69 -10.09 7.76 -1.05
N GLY A 70 -10.92 8.68 -1.54
CA GLY A 70 -10.63 9.54 -2.69
C GLY A 70 -11.24 9.07 -4.02
N SER A 71 -10.87 9.75 -5.12
CA SER A 71 -11.26 9.40 -6.49
C SER A 71 -10.05 8.87 -7.26
N GLN A 72 -10.20 7.72 -7.91
CA GLN A 72 -9.13 7.03 -8.62
C GLN A 72 -8.56 7.88 -9.78
N ASN A 73 -7.25 8.00 -9.83
CA ASN A 73 -6.41 8.63 -10.85
C ASN A 73 -5.47 7.57 -11.50
N LYS A 74 -4.63 7.99 -12.46
CA LYS A 74 -3.72 7.08 -13.19
C LYS A 74 -2.61 6.47 -12.30
N ASP A 75 -2.11 7.23 -11.34
CA ASP A 75 -1.11 6.74 -10.38
C ASP A 75 -1.71 5.71 -9.43
N ASP A 76 -3.01 5.80 -9.17
CA ASP A 76 -3.74 4.88 -8.29
C ASP A 76 -3.91 3.49 -8.92
N ILE A 77 -4.01 3.42 -10.26
CA ILE A 77 -4.01 2.16 -11.00
C ILE A 77 -2.67 1.43 -10.81
N ARG A 78 -1.54 2.16 -10.71
CA ARG A 78 -0.22 1.54 -10.54
C ARG A 78 -0.10 0.81 -9.20
N ILE A 79 -0.69 1.37 -8.14
CA ILE A 79 -0.74 0.68 -6.83
C ILE A 79 -1.52 -0.62 -6.98
N LEU A 80 -2.67 -0.59 -7.65
CA LEU A 80 -3.50 -1.79 -7.86
C LEU A 80 -2.80 -2.85 -8.72
N GLU A 81 -2.21 -2.46 -9.85
CA GLU A 81 -1.45 -3.35 -10.74
C GLU A 81 -0.22 -3.95 -10.03
N PHE A 82 0.51 -3.13 -9.27
CA PHE A 82 1.64 -3.62 -8.46
C PHE A 82 1.16 -4.64 -7.44
N THR A 83 0.05 -4.33 -6.75
CA THR A 83 -0.47 -5.17 -5.68
C THR A 83 -1.01 -6.50 -6.23
N GLU A 84 -1.70 -6.47 -7.38
CA GLU A 84 -2.16 -7.67 -8.08
C GLU A 84 -0.99 -8.53 -8.58
N SER A 85 0.00 -7.92 -9.24
CA SER A 85 1.15 -8.64 -9.81
C SER A 85 2.08 -9.31 -8.79
N HIS A 86 2.01 -8.90 -7.53
CA HIS A 86 2.79 -9.48 -6.43
C HIS A 86 1.92 -10.26 -5.43
N GLU A 87 0.63 -10.48 -5.73
CA GLU A 87 -0.31 -11.18 -4.85
C GLU A 87 -0.38 -10.55 -3.44
N PHE A 88 -0.35 -9.23 -3.39
CA PHE A 88 -0.45 -8.47 -2.16
C PHE A 88 -1.91 -8.10 -1.87
N PHE A 89 -2.17 -7.73 -0.63
CA PHE A 89 -3.42 -7.11 -0.21
C PHE A 89 -3.17 -5.64 0.11
N LEU A 90 -4.02 -4.75 -0.41
CA LEU A 90 -4.04 -3.35 -0.02
C LEU A 90 -4.78 -3.20 1.31
N LEU A 91 -4.09 -3.49 2.41
CA LEU A 91 -4.64 -3.55 3.78
C LEU A 91 -5.43 -2.30 4.17
N ASN A 92 -5.07 -1.15 3.62
CA ASN A 92 -5.76 0.11 3.84
C ASN A 92 -7.23 0.12 3.42
N THR A 93 -7.61 -0.72 2.47
CA THR A 93 -8.95 -0.76 1.88
C THR A 93 -9.80 -1.89 2.45
N TYR A 94 -9.22 -2.82 3.22
CA TYR A 94 -9.91 -3.96 3.82
C TYR A 94 -10.52 -3.67 5.20
N PHE A 95 -10.00 -2.68 5.91
CA PHE A 95 -10.49 -2.35 7.25
C PHE A 95 -11.20 -1.01 7.24
N LYS A 96 -12.49 -1.01 7.63
CA LYS A 96 -13.26 0.22 7.83
C LYS A 96 -12.67 1.03 8.99
N LYS A 97 -11.92 2.09 8.66
CA LYS A 97 -11.36 3.04 9.64
C LYS A 97 -12.30 4.23 9.80
N ARG A 98 -12.29 4.86 10.99
CA ARG A 98 -12.93 6.18 11.18
C ARG A 98 -12.17 7.22 10.36
N ALA A 99 -12.85 8.25 9.85
CA ALA A 99 -12.24 9.32 9.04
C ALA A 99 -11.01 9.95 9.71
N GLU A 100 -11.05 10.14 11.02
CA GLU A 100 -9.95 10.65 11.86
C GLU A 100 -8.70 9.76 11.87
N HIS A 101 -8.82 8.49 11.48
CA HIS A 101 -7.74 7.49 11.45
C HIS A 101 -7.32 7.09 10.03
N LEU A 102 -8.01 7.60 9.00
CA LEU A 102 -7.64 7.41 7.59
C LEU A 102 -6.49 8.37 7.21
N ILE A 103 -6.49 9.58 7.77
CA ILE A 103 -5.49 10.60 7.49
C ILE A 103 -4.31 10.40 8.44
N THR A 104 -3.14 10.06 7.88
CA THR A 104 -1.90 9.86 8.64
C THR A 104 -0.98 11.07 8.61
N TYR A 105 -1.18 11.99 7.66
CA TYR A 105 -0.48 13.27 7.59
C TYR A 105 -1.43 14.37 7.15
N LYS A 106 -1.35 15.53 7.80
CA LYS A 106 -2.12 16.73 7.47
C LYS A 106 -1.19 17.93 7.42
N SER A 107 -1.08 18.56 6.25
CA SER A 107 -0.36 19.83 6.07
C SER A 107 -1.23 20.79 5.27
N GLY A 108 -1.60 21.91 5.90
CA GLY A 108 -2.57 22.85 5.35
C GLY A 108 -3.92 22.17 5.06
N MET A 109 -4.36 22.22 3.80
CA MET A 109 -5.57 21.55 3.31
C MET A 109 -5.33 20.10 2.82
N SER A 110 -4.07 19.67 2.70
CA SER A 110 -3.71 18.37 2.15
C SER A 110 -3.69 17.30 3.24
N CYS A 111 -4.35 16.17 2.96
CA CYS A 111 -4.42 15.02 3.85
C CYS A 111 -3.94 13.78 3.08
N THR A 112 -2.90 13.09 3.56
CA THR A 112 -2.42 11.84 2.93
C THR A 112 -2.63 10.64 3.84
N GLN A 113 -2.79 9.48 3.21
CA GLN A 113 -2.97 8.19 3.87
C GLN A 113 -1.75 7.32 3.56
N ILE A 114 -1.08 6.79 4.58
CA ILE A 114 0.04 5.87 4.42
C ILE A 114 -0.48 4.54 3.95
N ASP A 115 -0.03 4.12 2.77
CA ASP A 115 -0.33 2.86 2.13
C ASP A 115 0.39 1.68 2.77
N LYS A 116 -0.34 0.57 2.86
CA LYS A 116 0.11 -0.67 3.45
C LYS A 116 -0.23 -1.81 2.52
N LEU A 117 0.79 -2.53 2.08
CA LEU A 117 0.65 -3.72 1.25
C LEU A 117 1.33 -4.90 1.93
N SER A 118 0.70 -6.06 1.90
CA SER A 118 1.29 -7.28 2.47
C SER A 118 1.00 -8.48 1.59
N SER A 119 1.98 -9.36 1.40
CA SER A 119 1.74 -10.72 0.88
C SER A 119 1.13 -11.61 1.97
N GLY A 120 0.29 -12.57 1.63
CA GLY A 120 -0.13 -13.60 2.57
C GLY A 120 -1.22 -14.49 2.02
N ASN A 121 -1.54 -15.55 2.76
CA ASN A 121 -2.66 -16.43 2.41
C ASN A 121 -3.97 -16.01 3.12
N ASN A 122 -3.90 -15.19 4.17
CA ASN A 122 -5.06 -14.74 4.92
C ASN A 122 -4.91 -13.27 5.38
N ILE A 123 -5.91 -12.45 5.07
CA ILE A 123 -6.00 -11.04 5.49
C ILE A 123 -6.12 -10.90 7.02
N ASP A 124 -6.69 -11.91 7.69
CA ASP A 124 -6.92 -11.89 9.14
C ASP A 124 -5.64 -11.96 9.95
N ASP A 125 -4.53 -12.45 9.37
CA ASP A 125 -3.20 -12.45 9.99
C ASP A 125 -2.72 -11.02 10.29
N TYR A 126 -3.28 -10.03 9.60
CA TYR A 126 -2.96 -8.61 9.73
C TYR A 126 -4.02 -7.82 10.53
N SER A 127 -5.10 -8.45 10.96
CA SER A 127 -6.24 -7.80 11.66
C SER A 127 -5.85 -7.14 13.00
N GLY A 128 -4.78 -7.61 13.65
CA GLY A 128 -4.23 -6.99 14.86
C GLY A 128 -3.47 -5.68 14.63
N ILE A 129 -3.12 -5.36 13.38
CA ILE A 129 -2.31 -4.19 13.02
C ILE A 129 -3.23 -2.98 12.81
N GLN A 130 -3.63 -2.35 13.91
CA GLN A 130 -4.57 -1.24 13.87
C GLN A 130 -3.90 0.11 13.55
N LYS A 131 -2.59 0.26 13.79
CA LYS A 131 -1.88 1.52 13.60
C LYS A 131 -0.38 1.29 13.42
N PHE A 132 0.20 1.88 12.38
CA PHE A 132 1.64 2.13 12.32
C PHE A 132 1.83 3.63 12.51
N ARG A 133 2.75 4.03 13.37
CA ARG A 133 3.18 5.43 13.47
C ARG A 133 4.50 5.53 12.71
N PHE A 134 4.49 6.24 11.60
CA PHE A 134 5.70 6.65 10.93
C PHE A 134 6.01 8.08 11.39
N TRP A 135 7.26 8.34 11.72
CA TRP A 135 7.76 9.70 11.90
C TRP A 135 8.26 10.14 10.53
N ILE A 136 7.42 10.86 9.79
CA ILE A 136 7.85 11.64 8.62
C ILE A 136 8.15 13.07 9.06
#